data_AF-A0A366M601-F1
#
_entry.id   AF-A0A366M601-F1
#
_cell.length_a   1.000
_cell.length_b   1.000
_cell.length_c   1.000
_cell.angle_alpha   90.00
_cell.angle_beta   90.00
_cell.angle_gamma   90.00
#
_symmetry.space_group_name_H-M   'P 1'
#
loop_
_entity.id
_entity.type
_entity.pdbx_description
1 polymer ?
#
loop_
_entity_poly.entity_id
_entity_poly.type
_entity_poly.pdbx_seq_one_letter_code
_entity_poly.pdbx_strand_id
1 'polypeptide(L)'
;MREEETRLLSIGELAARTGMSVKLIRHWSDIGVVPPAGRTPSGYRRYSEEAVARLRLARALRDLGMGMAAIRDVVTSQRGLREVATRHADAIEAQIRTLRLQQAVLRSVTDRRTDIEEFTTMTELARLSATERTAIVHDFVARTMGDIDPSAYRDGLLATMPDLPDHPTAEQAAAWIELGGLVRDPALGAAMRRIAQYAATIAPTTTVDDEQAVRTVERVTDLWTRLVREAMVAGIAADSPTAAPVVAEIVAAWLPTQAEGGADGAEARRRLLAQLETVADPRAERYWQLMCIINGMPVRASIKAEGEWLMTALRANPEPGAREAGLAEVLETPAALEPAALLEACARVLDEVGALVAAVTPAQMGDPTPCADWNVRDLLNHLTYENLMWTGLAQGVPRADFDADHLGDDHVGAFRAAAAGTLAAFGRPGMLTERYGPAPGWRLVEQVLIEMLVHGWDLARATGAPTDLAPDVAEAMLPAVRAIYGDLPRTPGGSFAPAQTPLPGATPADRLATYLGRHP
;
A
#
# COMPACT_ATOMS: atom_id res chain seq x y z
N MET A 1 58.96 -22.07 55.45
CA MET A 1 57.81 -21.13 55.44
C MET A 1 58.40 -19.73 55.55
N ARG A 2 58.59 -19.04 54.42
CA ARG A 2 59.07 -17.64 54.39
C ARG A 2 57.83 -16.76 54.27
N GLU A 3 57.62 -15.88 55.23
CA GLU A 3 56.63 -14.80 55.13
C GLU A 3 57.05 -13.86 54.00
N GLU A 4 56.30 -13.84 52.90
CA GLU A 4 56.44 -12.81 51.87
C GLU A 4 55.96 -11.48 52.47
N GLU A 5 56.93 -10.63 52.82
CA GLU A 5 56.71 -9.25 53.24
C GLU A 5 55.94 -8.52 52.13
N THR A 6 54.63 -8.33 52.33
CA THR A 6 53.74 -7.79 51.30
C THR A 6 54.05 -6.31 51.09
N ARG A 7 54.88 -5.98 50.10
CA ARG A 7 55.32 -4.61 49.82
C ARG A 7 54.12 -3.68 49.61
N LEU A 8 53.97 -2.68 50.47
CA LEU A 8 52.92 -1.67 50.35
C LEU A 8 53.31 -0.51 49.42
N LEU A 9 52.46 -0.25 48.45
CA LEU A 9 52.63 0.76 47.41
C LEU A 9 52.29 2.17 47.93
N SER A 10 53.09 3.15 47.54
CA SER A 10 52.77 4.58 47.69
C SER A 10 51.67 4.99 46.70
N ILE A 11 50.99 6.11 46.96
CA ILE A 11 49.96 6.62 46.05
C ILE A 11 50.50 6.97 44.64
N GLY A 12 51.78 7.33 44.53
CA GLY A 12 52.47 7.60 43.27
C GLY A 12 52.74 6.32 42.47
N GLU A 13 53.20 5.26 43.14
CA GLU A 13 53.35 3.93 42.52
C GLU A 13 51.98 3.37 42.08
N LEU A 14 50.93 3.59 42.88
CA LEU A 14 49.56 3.22 42.54
C LEU A 14 49.04 3.97 41.29
N ALA A 15 49.31 5.28 41.22
CA ALA A 15 48.97 6.12 40.07
C ALA A 15 49.67 5.63 38.79
N ALA A 16 50.97 5.32 38.85
CA ALA A 16 51.72 4.80 37.73
C ALA A 16 51.18 3.44 37.23
N ARG A 17 50.82 2.52 38.14
CA ARG A 17 50.33 1.18 37.79
C ARG A 17 48.88 1.13 37.30
N THR A 18 48.06 2.09 37.73
CA THR A 18 46.64 2.17 37.34
C THR A 18 46.38 3.16 36.20
N GLY A 19 47.34 4.02 35.88
CA GLY A 19 47.17 5.12 34.93
C GLY A 19 46.17 6.18 35.40
N MET A 20 45.88 6.24 36.70
CA MET A 20 44.96 7.19 37.31
C MET A 20 45.72 8.34 37.96
N SER A 21 45.14 9.54 37.99
CA SER A 21 45.77 10.66 38.67
C SER A 21 45.80 10.43 40.19
N VAL A 22 46.85 10.90 40.85
CA VAL A 22 46.96 10.87 42.32
C VAL A 22 45.75 11.54 42.99
N LYS A 23 45.21 12.60 42.37
CA LYS A 23 44.00 13.29 42.85
C LYS A 23 42.78 12.37 42.85
N LEU A 24 42.58 11.58 41.79
CA LEU A 24 41.47 10.63 41.69
C LEU A 24 41.60 9.50 42.70
N ILE A 25 42.80 8.91 42.83
CA ILE A 25 43.06 7.84 43.81
C ILE A 25 42.86 8.36 45.23
N ARG A 26 43.31 9.60 45.52
CA ARG A 26 43.10 10.23 46.83
C ARG A 26 41.62 10.36 47.13
N HIS A 27 40.84 10.90 46.19
CA HIS A 27 39.40 11.04 46.33
C HIS A 27 38.70 9.69 46.55
N TRP A 28 39.03 8.66 45.76
CA TRP A 28 38.45 7.32 45.89
C TRP A 28 38.86 6.62 47.20
N SER A 29 40.05 6.93 47.71
CA SER A 29 40.48 6.48 49.02
C SER A 29 39.69 7.15 50.15
N ASP A 30 39.40 8.45 50.02
CA ASP A 30 38.63 9.22 51.01
C ASP A 30 37.17 8.75 51.13
N ILE A 31 36.55 8.38 50.01
CA ILE A 31 35.16 7.86 49.98
C ILE A 31 35.07 6.33 50.21
N GLY A 32 36.20 5.68 50.51
CA GLY A 32 36.25 4.26 50.91
C GLY A 32 36.24 3.24 49.76
N VAL A 33 36.34 3.65 48.49
CA VAL A 33 36.45 2.75 47.32
C VAL A 33 37.78 2.00 47.32
N VAL A 34 38.84 2.63 47.82
CA VAL A 34 40.15 1.99 48.03
C VAL A 34 40.74 2.41 49.38
N PRO A 35 40.38 1.71 50.48
CA PRO A 35 40.92 2.05 51.79
C PRO A 35 42.44 1.80 51.81
N PRO A 36 43.24 2.68 52.46
CA PRO A 36 44.66 2.43 52.62
C PRO A 36 44.89 1.24 53.55
N ALA A 37 45.85 0.37 53.21
CA ALA A 37 46.25 -0.77 54.03
C ALA A 37 47.07 -0.34 55.27
N GLY A 38 47.64 0.87 55.25
CA GLY A 38 48.35 1.45 56.36
C GLY A 38 48.80 2.88 56.08
N ARG A 39 49.57 3.45 57.02
CA ARG A 39 50.22 4.76 56.85
C ARG A 39 51.68 4.67 57.25
N THR A 40 52.52 5.48 56.63
CA THR A 40 53.91 5.66 57.08
C THR A 40 53.95 6.38 58.44
N PRO A 41 55.07 6.34 59.18
CA PRO A 41 55.25 7.14 60.40
C PRO A 41 55.04 8.65 60.19
N SER A 42 55.32 9.13 58.97
CA SER A 42 55.09 10.49 58.49
C SER A 42 53.66 10.77 57.99
N GLY A 43 52.73 9.81 58.12
CA GLY A 43 51.29 9.98 57.84
C GLY A 43 50.81 9.68 56.42
N TYR A 44 51.70 9.31 55.48
CA TYR A 44 51.35 9.04 54.08
C TYR A 44 50.64 7.69 53.91
N ARG A 45 49.58 7.65 53.08
CA ARG A 45 48.79 6.44 52.77
C ARG A 45 49.62 5.40 52.02
N ARG A 46 49.47 4.14 52.43
CA ARG A 46 50.09 2.96 51.83
C ARG A 46 49.00 1.96 51.44
N TYR A 47 49.15 1.31 50.29
CA TYR A 47 48.13 0.45 49.67
C TYR A 47 48.70 -0.94 49.37
N SER A 48 47.87 -1.98 49.47
CA SER A 48 48.24 -3.33 49.06
C SER A 48 48.29 -3.46 47.53
N GLU A 49 48.92 -4.52 47.01
CA GLU A 49 48.88 -4.85 45.57
C GLU A 49 47.45 -5.05 45.04
N GLU A 50 46.55 -5.60 45.87
CA GLU A 50 45.12 -5.76 45.54
C GLU A 50 44.41 -4.42 45.25
N ALA A 51 44.93 -3.30 45.79
CA ALA A 51 44.37 -1.98 45.54
C ALA A 51 44.44 -1.60 44.04
N VAL A 52 45.41 -2.14 43.29
CA VAL A 52 45.51 -1.93 41.83
C VAL A 52 44.33 -2.60 41.12
N ALA A 53 44.02 -3.86 41.45
CA ALA A 53 42.87 -4.57 40.90
C ALA A 53 41.55 -3.90 41.30
N ARG A 54 41.44 -3.47 42.55
CA ARG A 54 40.27 -2.74 43.08
C ARG A 54 40.02 -1.42 42.35
N LEU A 55 41.07 -0.64 42.12
CA LEU A 55 40.98 0.63 41.38
C LEU A 55 40.63 0.43 39.90
N ARG A 56 41.18 -0.61 39.25
CA ARG A 56 40.83 -0.95 37.86
C ARG A 56 39.36 -1.38 37.74
N LEU A 57 38.87 -2.19 38.66
CA LEU A 57 37.45 -2.58 38.71
C LEU A 57 36.54 -1.37 38.94
N ALA A 58 36.86 -0.51 39.92
CA ALA A 58 36.11 0.70 40.19
C ALA A 58 36.06 1.66 38.99
N ARG A 59 37.15 1.74 38.21
CA ARG A 59 37.19 2.48 36.94
C ARG A 59 36.26 1.90 35.90
N ALA A 60 36.36 0.59 35.65
CA ALA A 60 35.52 -0.08 34.67
C ALA A 60 34.02 0.10 34.99
N LEU A 61 33.64 -0.02 36.26
CA LEU A 61 32.25 0.19 36.70
C LEU A 61 31.79 1.64 36.53
N ARG A 62 32.66 2.62 36.81
CA ARG A 62 32.34 4.04 36.59
C ARG A 62 32.18 4.35 35.10
N ASP A 63 33.03 3.78 34.27
CA ASP A 63 32.99 3.98 32.81
C ASP A 63 31.72 3.37 32.20
N LEU A 64 31.11 2.37 32.86
CA LEU A 64 29.77 1.83 32.56
C LEU A 64 28.61 2.66 33.15
N GLY A 65 28.89 3.83 33.74
CA GLY A 65 27.87 4.74 34.27
C GLY A 65 27.41 4.44 35.71
N MET A 66 28.04 3.48 36.41
CA MET A 66 27.65 3.14 37.77
C MET A 66 28.00 4.27 38.76
N GLY A 67 27.07 4.60 39.67
CA GLY A 67 27.30 5.59 40.72
C GLY A 67 28.32 5.14 41.76
N MET A 68 29.05 6.10 42.35
CA MET A 68 30.16 5.82 43.28
C MET A 68 29.76 5.01 44.53
N ALA A 69 28.51 5.10 44.99
CA ALA A 69 28.01 4.31 46.12
C ALA A 69 27.92 2.81 45.79
N ALA A 70 27.37 2.46 44.62
CA ALA A 70 27.28 1.08 44.16
C ALA A 70 28.67 0.50 43.83
N ILE A 71 29.56 1.31 43.24
CA ILE A 71 30.96 0.94 43.01
C ILE A 71 31.64 0.55 44.32
N ARG A 72 31.47 1.37 45.37
CA ARG A 72 32.02 1.08 46.70
C ARG A 72 31.51 -0.27 47.22
N ASP A 73 30.20 -0.50 47.23
CA ASP A 73 29.58 -1.72 47.76
C ASP A 73 30.10 -3.00 47.06
N VAL A 74 30.37 -2.91 45.75
CA VAL A 74 30.96 -4.00 44.96
C VAL A 74 32.42 -4.26 45.32
N VAL A 75 33.23 -3.20 45.42
CA VAL A 75 34.68 -3.35 45.59
C VAL A 75 35.10 -3.60 47.05
N THR A 76 34.23 -3.30 48.02
CA THR A 76 34.45 -3.54 49.45
C THR A 76 33.75 -4.79 49.99
N SER A 77 33.06 -5.55 49.13
CA SER A 77 32.50 -6.89 49.40
C SER A 77 31.47 -6.98 50.56
N GLN A 78 30.33 -6.29 50.41
CA GLN A 78 29.08 -6.66 51.11
C GLN A 78 28.03 -7.31 50.20
N ARG A 79 28.09 -7.09 48.88
CA ARG A 79 27.31 -7.79 47.85
C ARG A 79 28.25 -8.11 46.68
N GLY A 80 28.14 -9.30 46.07
CA GLY A 80 29.05 -9.70 45.00
C GLY A 80 28.87 -8.87 43.72
N LEU A 81 29.94 -8.69 42.94
CA LEU A 81 29.94 -7.95 41.66
C LEU A 81 28.78 -8.34 40.73
N ARG A 82 28.50 -9.64 40.62
CA ARG A 82 27.41 -10.18 39.80
C ARG A 82 26.04 -9.64 40.22
N GLU A 83 25.73 -9.62 41.52
CA GLU A 83 24.43 -9.17 42.02
C GLU A 83 24.18 -7.68 41.74
N VAL A 84 25.20 -6.85 41.95
CA VAL A 84 25.09 -5.40 41.68
C VAL A 84 25.03 -5.11 40.18
N ALA A 85 25.83 -5.83 39.38
CA ALA A 85 25.77 -5.69 37.92
C ALA A 85 24.40 -6.10 37.36
N THR A 86 23.81 -7.21 37.82
CA THR A 86 22.46 -7.64 37.41
C THR A 86 21.41 -6.60 37.78
N ARG A 87 21.37 -6.13 39.04
CA ARG A 87 20.40 -5.08 39.44
C ARG A 87 20.54 -3.79 38.63
N HIS A 88 21.76 -3.40 38.29
CA HIS A 88 21.98 -2.18 37.51
C HIS A 88 21.58 -2.37 36.04
N ALA A 89 21.88 -3.53 35.46
CA ALA A 89 21.40 -3.91 34.13
C ALA A 89 19.87 -3.90 34.09
N ASP A 90 19.20 -4.51 35.07
CA ASP A 90 17.73 -4.53 35.17
C ASP A 90 17.14 -3.10 35.27
N ALA A 91 17.80 -2.21 36.00
CA ALA A 91 17.38 -0.82 36.15
C ALA A 91 17.54 0.00 34.87
N ILE A 92 18.67 -0.17 34.15
CA ILE A 92 18.90 0.46 32.84
C ILE A 92 17.87 -0.06 31.84
N GLU A 93 17.64 -1.38 31.83
CA GLU A 93 16.65 -2.01 30.97
C GLU A 93 15.25 -1.44 31.24
N ALA A 94 14.90 -1.21 32.50
CA ALA A 94 13.66 -0.52 32.87
C ALA A 94 13.56 0.91 32.33
N GLN A 95 14.66 1.69 32.38
CA GLN A 95 14.70 3.03 31.81
C GLN A 95 14.58 3.01 30.28
N ILE A 96 15.24 2.06 29.61
CA ILE A 96 15.13 1.88 28.16
C ILE A 96 13.67 1.58 27.78
N ARG A 97 12.98 0.72 28.53
CA ARG A 97 11.54 0.45 28.30
C ARG A 97 10.70 1.73 28.37
N THR A 98 10.87 2.54 29.41
CA THR A 98 10.13 3.80 29.56
C THR A 98 10.43 4.77 28.42
N LEU A 99 11.69 4.92 28.03
CA LEU A 99 12.11 5.85 26.98
C LEU A 99 11.61 5.42 25.60
N ARG A 100 11.65 4.12 25.26
CA ARG A 100 11.11 3.60 23.99
C ARG A 100 9.60 3.82 23.89
N LEU A 101 8.88 3.61 25.00
CA LEU A 101 7.45 3.87 25.05
C LEU A 101 7.13 5.35 24.84
N GLN A 102 7.83 6.25 25.53
CA GLN A 102 7.69 7.69 25.35
C GLN A 102 7.99 8.10 23.90
N GLN A 103 9.03 7.52 23.29
CA GLN A 103 9.37 7.77 21.89
C GLN A 103 8.26 7.32 20.93
N ALA A 104 7.67 6.13 21.13
CA ALA A 104 6.58 5.63 20.28
C ALA A 104 5.33 6.50 20.38
N VAL A 105 4.96 6.93 21.59
CA VAL A 105 3.84 7.87 21.80
C VAL A 105 4.11 9.20 21.09
N LEU A 106 5.31 9.76 21.22
CA LEU A 106 5.64 11.03 20.57
C LEU A 106 5.68 10.93 19.03
N ARG A 107 6.19 9.82 18.47
CA ARG A 107 6.22 9.59 17.01
C ARG A 107 4.84 9.41 16.40
N SER A 108 3.96 8.71 17.09
CA SER A 108 2.59 8.50 16.59
C SER A 108 1.77 9.80 16.51
N VAL A 109 2.13 10.82 17.31
CA VAL A 109 1.54 12.17 17.26
C VAL A 109 2.11 13.02 16.12
N THR A 110 3.35 12.80 15.70
CA THR A 110 3.93 13.55 14.58
C THR A 110 3.37 13.13 13.22
N ASP A 111 2.86 11.90 13.11
CA ASP A 111 2.37 11.33 11.85
C ASP A 111 0.85 11.53 11.65
N ARG A 112 0.11 12.00 12.67
CA ARG A 112 -1.33 12.26 12.65
C ARG A 112 -1.63 13.68 13.14
N ARG A 113 -2.66 14.35 12.61
CA ARG A 113 -3.22 15.55 13.26
C ARG A 113 -4.00 15.11 14.51
N THR A 114 -3.28 14.70 15.55
CA THR A 114 -3.84 14.16 16.79
C THR A 114 -4.31 15.28 17.71
N ASP A 115 -5.53 15.17 18.26
CA ASP A 115 -6.04 16.10 19.27
C ASP A 115 -5.62 15.70 20.70
N ILE A 116 -6.00 16.51 21.70
CA ILE A 116 -5.59 16.32 23.11
C ILE A 116 -6.22 15.06 23.73
N GLU A 117 -7.45 14.72 23.35
CA GLU A 117 -8.16 13.54 23.88
C GLU A 117 -7.56 12.25 23.31
N GLU A 118 -7.24 12.26 22.02
CA GLU A 118 -6.57 11.15 21.35
C GLU A 118 -5.15 10.95 21.94
N PHE A 119 -4.39 12.03 22.18
CA PHE A 119 -3.08 11.96 22.84
C PHE A 119 -3.14 11.34 24.25
N THR A 120 -4.16 11.71 25.03
CA THR A 120 -4.36 11.18 26.38
C THR A 120 -4.67 9.68 26.32
N THR A 121 -5.57 9.28 25.41
CA THR A 121 -5.95 7.89 25.16
C THR A 121 -4.75 7.04 24.71
N MET A 122 -3.89 7.57 23.84
CA MET A 122 -2.67 6.91 23.38
C MET A 122 -1.65 6.73 24.51
N THR A 123 -1.53 7.73 25.39
CA THR A 123 -0.64 7.68 26.56
C THR A 123 -1.13 6.64 27.59
N GLU A 124 -2.44 6.46 27.74
CA GLU A 124 -3.04 5.41 28.57
C GLU A 124 -2.79 4.03 27.97
N LEU A 125 -3.08 3.83 26.68
CA LEU A 125 -2.82 2.56 25.95
C LEU A 125 -1.37 2.09 26.06
N ALA A 126 -0.44 3.04 26.01
CA ALA A 126 1.00 2.79 26.12
C ALA A 126 1.39 2.23 27.51
N ARG A 127 0.69 2.62 28.57
CA ARG A 127 1.03 2.26 29.96
C ARG A 127 0.40 0.95 30.45
N LEU A 128 -0.47 0.34 29.66
CA LEU A 128 -1.15 -0.90 30.01
C LEU A 128 -0.18 -2.06 30.22
N SER A 129 -0.43 -2.88 31.23
CA SER A 129 0.20 -4.18 31.48
C SER A 129 -0.18 -5.20 30.40
N ALA A 130 0.61 -6.26 30.22
CA ALA A 130 0.31 -7.33 29.26
C ALA A 130 -1.12 -7.90 29.45
N THR A 131 -1.55 -8.11 30.70
CA THR A 131 -2.90 -8.59 31.02
C THR A 131 -4.00 -7.62 30.58
N GLU A 132 -3.82 -6.31 30.79
CA GLU A 132 -4.79 -5.30 30.36
C GLU A 132 -4.85 -5.19 28.83
N ARG A 133 -3.70 -5.31 28.15
CA ARG A 133 -3.62 -5.36 26.69
C ARG A 133 -4.41 -6.54 26.12
N THR A 134 -4.18 -7.74 26.68
CA THR A 134 -4.94 -8.94 26.31
C THR A 134 -6.44 -8.76 26.56
N ALA A 135 -6.83 -8.13 27.66
CA ALA A 135 -8.24 -7.89 27.98
C ALA A 135 -8.95 -7.00 26.95
N ILE A 136 -8.29 -5.94 26.46
CA ILE A 136 -8.87 -5.03 25.44
C ILE A 136 -9.22 -5.79 24.15
N VAL A 137 -8.28 -6.58 23.63
CA VAL A 137 -8.51 -7.31 22.37
C VAL A 137 -9.49 -8.45 22.58
N HIS A 138 -9.44 -9.13 23.73
CA HIS A 138 -10.40 -10.16 24.07
C HIS A 138 -11.83 -9.61 24.15
N ASP A 139 -12.03 -8.46 24.82
CA ASP A 139 -13.33 -7.79 24.90
C ASP A 139 -13.81 -7.35 23.51
N PHE A 140 -12.92 -6.81 22.69
CA PHE A 140 -13.22 -6.49 21.30
C PHE A 140 -13.69 -7.72 20.50
N VAL A 141 -12.97 -8.84 20.56
CA VAL A 141 -13.35 -10.08 19.86
C VAL A 141 -14.67 -10.61 20.39
N ALA A 142 -14.84 -10.67 21.71
CA ALA A 142 -16.08 -11.13 22.35
C ALA A 142 -17.30 -10.29 21.94
N ARG A 143 -17.18 -8.96 21.99
CA ARG A 143 -18.23 -8.01 21.56
C ARG A 143 -18.53 -8.13 20.07
N THR A 144 -17.49 -8.27 19.25
CA THR A 144 -17.61 -8.30 17.79
C THR A 144 -18.20 -9.60 17.28
N MET A 145 -17.94 -10.73 17.96
CA MET A 145 -18.49 -12.03 17.58
C MET A 145 -19.86 -12.27 18.21
N GLY A 146 -20.10 -11.82 19.45
CA GLY A 146 -21.39 -11.94 20.14
C GLY A 146 -21.98 -13.35 20.06
N ASP A 147 -23.13 -13.45 19.40
CA ASP A 147 -23.98 -14.64 19.19
C ASP A 147 -23.60 -15.51 17.98
N ILE A 148 -22.69 -15.04 17.12
CA ILE A 148 -22.26 -15.81 15.96
C ILE A 148 -21.39 -16.96 16.48
N ASP A 149 -21.73 -18.22 16.16
CA ASP A 149 -20.90 -19.37 16.49
C ASP A 149 -20.23 -20.02 15.26
N PRO A 150 -19.20 -19.39 14.66
CA PRO A 150 -18.23 -20.07 13.85
C PRO A 150 -17.01 -20.28 14.75
N SER A 151 -17.02 -21.37 15.53
CA SER A 151 -15.95 -21.69 16.47
C SER A 151 -14.58 -21.53 15.82
N ALA A 152 -14.40 -21.96 14.56
CA ALA A 152 -13.12 -21.80 13.87
C ALA A 152 -12.65 -20.36 13.62
N TYR A 153 -13.54 -19.44 13.24
CA TYR A 153 -13.11 -18.06 13.00
C TYR A 153 -12.83 -17.34 14.33
N ARG A 154 -13.67 -17.59 15.35
CA ARG A 154 -13.47 -17.06 16.70
C ARG A 154 -12.18 -17.61 17.33
N ASP A 155 -11.98 -18.91 17.27
CA ASP A 155 -10.79 -19.58 17.81
C ASP A 155 -9.53 -19.16 17.04
N GLY A 156 -9.61 -18.96 15.73
CA GLY A 156 -8.52 -18.41 14.92
C GLY A 156 -8.15 -16.98 15.33
N LEU A 157 -9.14 -16.11 15.52
CA LEU A 157 -8.93 -14.75 16.05
C LEU A 157 -8.28 -14.75 17.44
N LEU A 158 -8.76 -15.63 18.33
CA LEU A 158 -8.22 -15.79 19.69
C LEU A 158 -6.84 -16.47 19.71
N ALA A 159 -6.52 -17.31 18.73
CA ALA A 159 -5.18 -17.90 18.59
C ALA A 159 -4.15 -16.85 18.15
N THR A 160 -4.59 -15.81 17.44
CA THR A 160 -3.77 -14.66 17.03
C THR A 160 -3.92 -13.47 17.98
N MET A 161 -3.87 -13.68 19.30
CA MET A 161 -3.86 -12.57 20.25
C MET A 161 -2.53 -11.80 20.20
N PRO A 162 -2.55 -10.47 20.46
CA PRO A 162 -1.33 -9.68 20.41
C PRO A 162 -0.44 -10.01 21.60
N ASP A 163 0.74 -10.52 21.32
CA ASP A 163 1.82 -10.77 22.27
C ASP A 163 2.90 -9.71 22.10
N LEU A 164 2.69 -8.57 22.75
CA LEU A 164 3.68 -7.50 22.76
C LEU A 164 4.79 -7.87 23.75
N PRO A 165 6.04 -8.09 23.29
CA PRO A 165 7.12 -8.53 24.17
C PRO A 165 7.44 -7.49 25.23
N ASP A 166 8.09 -7.93 26.33
CA ASP A 166 8.51 -7.04 27.43
C ASP A 166 9.42 -5.89 26.98
N HIS A 167 10.13 -6.09 25.86
CA HIS A 167 11.03 -5.09 25.25
C HIS A 167 10.61 -4.84 23.79
N PRO A 168 9.51 -4.11 23.54
CA PRO A 168 9.04 -3.90 22.19
C PRO A 168 9.98 -2.98 21.41
N THR A 169 10.05 -3.19 20.09
CA THR A 169 10.63 -2.21 19.17
C THR A 169 9.75 -0.95 19.12
N ALA A 170 10.29 0.16 18.60
CA ALA A 170 9.51 1.37 18.39
C ALA A 170 8.30 1.13 17.45
N GLU A 171 8.48 0.24 16.47
CA GLU A 171 7.44 -0.16 15.51
C GLU A 171 6.34 -0.99 16.18
N GLN A 172 6.71 -1.98 17.00
CA GLN A 172 5.76 -2.77 17.79
C GLN A 172 4.94 -1.91 18.77
N ALA A 173 5.58 -0.96 19.43
CA ALA A 173 4.90 -0.04 20.34
C ALA A 173 3.94 0.91 19.60
N ALA A 174 4.34 1.42 18.43
CA ALA A 174 3.46 2.24 17.58
C ALA A 174 2.26 1.42 17.06
N ALA A 175 2.50 0.18 16.61
CA ALA A 175 1.46 -0.72 16.14
C ALA A 175 0.45 -1.07 17.24
N TRP A 176 0.90 -1.25 18.48
CA TRP A 176 0.01 -1.45 19.64
C TRP A 176 -0.91 -0.26 19.88
N ILE A 177 -0.37 0.97 19.83
CA ILE A 177 -1.16 2.19 20.01
C ILE A 177 -2.22 2.31 18.90
N GLU A 178 -1.83 2.08 17.65
CA GLU A 178 -2.74 2.10 16.51
C GLU A 178 -3.83 1.03 16.63
N LEU A 179 -3.47 -0.19 17.02
CA LEU A 179 -4.41 -1.29 17.25
C LEU A 179 -5.44 -0.91 18.31
N GLY A 180 -5.00 -0.29 19.41
CA GLY A 180 -5.89 0.18 20.47
C GLY A 180 -6.91 1.22 19.99
N GLY A 181 -6.55 2.08 19.04
CA GLY A 181 -7.51 2.98 18.36
C GLY A 181 -8.46 2.21 17.45
N LEU A 182 -7.91 1.31 16.64
CA LEU A 182 -8.66 0.56 15.62
C LEU A 182 -9.72 -0.38 16.22
N VAL A 183 -9.44 -1.08 17.33
CA VAL A 183 -10.42 -1.97 18.00
C VAL A 183 -11.58 -1.23 18.66
N ARG A 184 -11.44 0.08 18.87
CA ARG A 184 -12.52 0.95 19.34
C ARG A 184 -13.38 1.50 18.21
N ASP A 185 -12.93 1.45 16.95
CA ASP A 185 -13.72 1.83 15.77
C ASP A 185 -14.86 0.80 15.57
N PRO A 186 -16.14 1.22 15.68
CA PRO A 186 -17.28 0.34 15.42
C PRO A 186 -17.28 -0.25 14.01
N ALA A 187 -16.68 0.45 13.03
CA ALA A 187 -16.61 0.00 11.65
C ALA A 187 -15.72 -1.23 11.49
N LEU A 188 -14.62 -1.35 12.24
CA LEU A 188 -13.79 -2.56 12.26
C LEU A 188 -14.62 -3.76 12.76
N GLY A 189 -15.35 -3.57 13.86
CA GLY A 189 -16.21 -4.62 14.41
C GLY A 189 -17.25 -5.10 13.40
N ALA A 190 -17.92 -4.16 12.72
CA ALA A 190 -18.87 -4.49 11.66
C ALA A 190 -18.20 -5.26 10.50
N ALA A 191 -17.00 -4.88 10.09
CA ALA A 191 -16.24 -5.55 9.04
C ALA A 191 -15.85 -6.99 9.41
N MET A 192 -15.24 -7.17 10.57
CA MET A 192 -14.89 -8.50 11.07
C MET A 192 -16.12 -9.39 11.26
N ARG A 193 -17.25 -8.83 11.67
CA ARG A 193 -18.51 -9.57 11.78
C ARG A 193 -18.98 -10.08 10.42
N ARG A 194 -18.92 -9.26 9.37
CA ARG A 194 -19.25 -9.70 7.99
C ARG A 194 -18.31 -10.80 7.51
N ILE A 195 -17.00 -10.65 7.76
CA ILE A 195 -15.99 -11.67 7.40
C ILE A 195 -16.26 -12.98 8.15
N ALA A 196 -16.58 -12.93 9.44
CA ALA A 196 -16.90 -14.10 10.26
C ALA A 196 -18.17 -14.82 9.76
N GLN A 197 -19.23 -14.07 9.47
CA GLN A 197 -20.48 -14.59 8.91
C GLN A 197 -20.23 -15.26 7.56
N TYR A 198 -19.39 -14.65 6.74
CA TYR A 198 -19.00 -15.20 5.45
C TYR A 198 -18.13 -16.46 5.58
N ALA A 199 -17.16 -16.50 6.50
CA ALA A 199 -16.38 -17.70 6.78
C ALA A 199 -17.27 -18.89 7.18
N ALA A 200 -18.36 -18.63 7.92
CA ALA A 200 -19.33 -19.65 8.30
C ALA A 200 -20.10 -20.26 7.11
N THR A 201 -20.22 -19.57 5.97
CA THR A 201 -20.95 -20.09 4.79
C THR A 201 -20.08 -20.97 3.89
N ILE A 202 -18.77 -20.75 3.85
CA ILE A 202 -17.82 -21.55 3.06
C ILE A 202 -17.48 -22.87 3.76
N ALA A 203 -17.52 -22.86 5.10
CA ALA A 203 -16.91 -23.88 5.94
C ALA A 203 -17.80 -24.23 7.16
N PRO A 204 -19.02 -24.78 6.95
CA PRO A 204 -19.93 -25.11 8.06
C PRO A 204 -19.40 -26.21 9.01
N THR A 205 -18.31 -26.90 8.65
CA THR A 205 -17.74 -28.04 9.41
C THR A 205 -16.27 -27.88 9.78
N THR A 206 -15.65 -26.75 9.47
CA THR A 206 -14.20 -26.59 9.69
C THR A 206 -13.98 -26.11 11.11
N THR A 207 -13.41 -26.96 11.97
CA THR A 207 -12.71 -26.52 13.19
C THR A 207 -11.33 -25.99 12.79
N VAL A 208 -10.70 -25.14 13.62
CA VAL A 208 -9.33 -24.61 13.36
C VAL A 208 -8.30 -25.72 13.14
N ASP A 209 -8.59 -26.93 13.61
CA ASP A 209 -7.76 -28.13 13.45
C ASP A 209 -7.74 -28.75 12.04
N ASP A 210 -8.60 -28.30 11.11
CA ASP A 210 -8.50 -28.76 9.71
C ASP A 210 -7.44 -27.95 8.95
N GLU A 211 -6.17 -28.23 9.28
CA GLU A 211 -5.01 -27.63 8.61
C GLU A 211 -5.08 -27.73 7.07
N GLN A 212 -5.79 -28.72 6.54
CA GLN A 212 -5.94 -28.93 5.11
C GLN A 212 -6.87 -27.89 4.47
N ALA A 213 -7.94 -27.49 5.15
CA ALA A 213 -8.82 -26.42 4.72
C ALA A 213 -8.09 -25.06 4.69
N VAL A 214 -7.33 -24.74 5.74
CA VAL A 214 -6.52 -23.51 5.82
C VAL A 214 -5.50 -23.45 4.68
N ARG A 215 -4.73 -24.52 4.48
CA ARG A 215 -3.76 -24.61 3.36
C ARG A 215 -4.42 -24.47 1.99
N THR A 216 -5.67 -24.89 1.85
CA THR A 216 -6.42 -24.76 0.59
C THR A 216 -6.80 -23.30 0.31
N VAL A 217 -7.32 -22.59 1.31
CA VAL A 217 -7.64 -21.15 1.20
C VAL A 217 -6.40 -20.32 0.92
N GLU A 218 -5.28 -20.59 1.61
CA GLU A 218 -4.01 -19.92 1.35
C GLU A 218 -3.53 -20.16 -0.09
N ARG A 219 -3.56 -21.41 -0.56
CA ARG A 219 -3.15 -21.75 -1.93
C ARG A 219 -4.00 -21.04 -2.99
N VAL A 220 -5.31 -20.98 -2.80
CA VAL A 220 -6.21 -20.25 -3.72
C VAL A 220 -5.91 -18.75 -3.68
N THR A 221 -5.65 -18.20 -2.49
CA THR A 221 -5.29 -16.79 -2.33
C THR A 221 -4.00 -16.43 -3.04
N ASP A 222 -2.95 -17.23 -2.85
CA ASP A 222 -1.66 -17.06 -3.51
C ASP A 222 -1.78 -17.20 -5.03
N LEU A 223 -2.61 -18.14 -5.50
CA LEU A 223 -2.85 -18.35 -6.93
C LEU A 223 -3.48 -17.11 -7.57
N TRP A 224 -4.63 -16.65 -7.07
CA TRP A 224 -5.34 -15.56 -7.73
C TRP A 224 -4.53 -14.26 -7.66
N THR A 225 -3.87 -13.99 -6.53
CA THR A 225 -3.04 -12.79 -6.38
C THR A 225 -1.88 -12.80 -7.38
N ARG A 226 -1.24 -13.96 -7.59
CA ARG A 226 -0.17 -14.11 -8.59
C ARG A 226 -0.69 -13.92 -10.02
N LEU A 227 -1.79 -14.58 -10.39
CA LEU A 227 -2.38 -14.47 -11.73
C LEU A 227 -2.78 -13.02 -12.06
N VAL A 228 -3.36 -12.31 -11.09
CA VAL A 228 -3.72 -10.90 -11.26
C VAL A 228 -2.48 -10.03 -11.41
N ARG A 229 -1.43 -10.23 -10.60
CA ARG A 229 -0.15 -9.48 -10.79
C ARG A 229 0.45 -9.71 -12.17
N GLU A 230 0.48 -10.95 -12.63
CA GLU A 230 0.98 -11.30 -13.98
C GLU A 230 0.15 -10.57 -15.05
N ALA A 231 -1.18 -10.53 -14.91
CA ALA A 231 -2.07 -9.81 -15.81
C ALA A 231 -1.83 -8.29 -15.79
N MET A 232 -1.67 -7.69 -14.60
CA MET A 232 -1.37 -6.27 -14.44
C MET A 232 -0.02 -5.89 -15.06
N VAL A 233 1.03 -6.71 -14.84
CA VAL A 233 2.36 -6.52 -15.46
C VAL A 233 2.29 -6.65 -16.99
N ALA A 234 1.43 -7.52 -17.50
CA ALA A 234 1.19 -7.67 -18.93
C ALA A 234 0.30 -6.55 -19.53
N GLY A 235 -0.14 -5.57 -18.73
CA GLY A 235 -0.99 -4.47 -19.19
C GLY A 235 -2.43 -4.90 -19.52
N ILE A 236 -2.91 -6.02 -18.99
CA ILE A 236 -4.27 -6.49 -19.22
C ILE A 236 -5.24 -5.64 -18.38
N ALA A 237 -6.03 -4.81 -19.05
CA ALA A 237 -7.11 -4.07 -18.40
C ALA A 237 -8.17 -5.05 -17.84
N ALA A 238 -8.57 -4.82 -16.59
CA ALA A 238 -9.49 -5.71 -15.87
C ALA A 238 -10.84 -5.86 -16.57
N ASP A 239 -11.32 -4.81 -17.23
CA ASP A 239 -12.60 -4.75 -17.92
C ASP A 239 -12.55 -5.17 -19.40
N SER A 240 -11.38 -5.64 -19.85
CA SER A 240 -11.19 -6.16 -21.21
C SER A 240 -11.66 -7.63 -21.35
N PRO A 241 -12.01 -8.07 -22.57
CA PRO A 241 -12.23 -9.49 -22.85
C PRO A 241 -11.01 -10.37 -22.54
N THR A 242 -9.79 -9.82 -22.64
CA THR A 242 -8.53 -10.52 -22.36
C THR A 242 -8.37 -10.88 -20.87
N ALA A 243 -9.13 -10.25 -19.96
CA ALA A 243 -9.19 -10.66 -18.56
C ALA A 243 -10.01 -11.93 -18.33
N ALA A 244 -10.87 -12.34 -19.27
CA ALA A 244 -11.79 -13.47 -19.08
C ALA A 244 -11.09 -14.82 -18.77
N PRO A 245 -9.97 -15.20 -19.42
CA PRO A 245 -9.24 -16.42 -19.09
C PRO A 245 -8.65 -16.39 -17.67
N VAL A 246 -8.16 -15.22 -17.23
CA VAL A 246 -7.62 -15.03 -15.86
C VAL A 246 -8.73 -15.25 -14.83
N VAL A 247 -9.91 -14.65 -15.06
CA VAL A 247 -11.09 -14.87 -14.20
C VAL A 247 -11.50 -16.34 -14.19
N ALA A 248 -11.53 -17.00 -15.35
CA ALA A 248 -11.93 -18.41 -15.44
C ALA A 248 -10.99 -19.34 -14.66
N GLU A 249 -9.67 -19.12 -14.72
CA GLU A 249 -8.69 -19.90 -13.96
C GLU A 249 -8.86 -19.70 -12.44
N ILE A 250 -9.08 -18.46 -12.01
CA ILE A 250 -9.32 -18.12 -10.60
C ILE A 250 -10.61 -18.79 -10.10
N VAL A 251 -11.70 -18.70 -10.86
CA VAL A 251 -12.98 -19.32 -10.51
C VAL A 251 -12.85 -20.84 -10.46
N ALA A 252 -12.12 -21.46 -11.41
CA ALA A 252 -11.89 -22.90 -11.42
C ALA A 252 -11.10 -23.38 -10.19
N ALA A 253 -10.15 -22.60 -9.70
CA ALA A 253 -9.41 -22.90 -8.47
C ALA A 253 -10.23 -22.63 -7.20
N TRP A 254 -11.13 -21.64 -7.25
CA TRP A 254 -11.98 -21.24 -6.14
C TRP A 254 -13.16 -22.20 -5.92
N LEU A 255 -13.83 -22.66 -6.98
CA LEU A 255 -15.04 -23.50 -6.90
C LEU A 255 -14.90 -24.74 -5.98
N PRO A 256 -13.79 -25.52 -6.01
CA PRO A 256 -13.60 -26.67 -5.13
C PRO A 256 -13.55 -26.33 -3.64
N THR A 257 -13.34 -25.07 -3.28
CA THR A 257 -13.33 -24.60 -1.88
C THR A 257 -14.72 -24.32 -1.33
N GLN A 258 -15.74 -24.31 -2.19
CA GLN A 258 -17.11 -23.95 -1.83
C GLN A 258 -17.93 -25.20 -1.49
N ALA A 259 -18.72 -25.12 -0.42
CA ALA A 259 -19.54 -26.24 0.07
C ALA A 259 -20.53 -26.79 -0.98
N GLU A 260 -21.07 -25.93 -1.83
CA GLU A 260 -22.11 -26.29 -2.81
C GLU A 260 -21.54 -26.78 -4.16
N GLY A 261 -20.22 -26.73 -4.35
CA GLY A 261 -19.58 -27.01 -5.64
C GLY A 261 -20.14 -26.16 -6.79
N GLY A 262 -19.94 -26.60 -8.04
CA GLY A 262 -20.55 -25.97 -9.21
C GLY A 262 -19.64 -25.90 -10.44
N ALA A 263 -20.14 -25.21 -11.47
CA ALA A 263 -19.39 -24.87 -12.67
C ALA A 263 -19.23 -23.34 -12.76
N ASP A 264 -18.25 -22.89 -13.55
CA ASP A 264 -18.09 -21.46 -13.83
C ASP A 264 -19.33 -20.93 -14.58
N GLY A 265 -19.92 -19.86 -14.03
CA GLY A 265 -21.17 -19.27 -14.49
C GLY A 265 -21.55 -18.06 -13.64
N ALA A 266 -22.68 -17.44 -13.98
CA ALA A 266 -23.13 -16.18 -13.39
C ALA A 266 -23.15 -16.18 -11.86
N GLU A 267 -23.72 -17.25 -11.31
CA GLU A 267 -23.90 -17.38 -9.88
C GLU A 267 -22.58 -17.59 -9.14
N ALA A 268 -21.70 -18.42 -9.71
CA ALA A 268 -20.36 -18.64 -9.16
C ALA A 268 -19.55 -17.34 -9.12
N ARG A 269 -19.55 -16.58 -10.23
CA ARG A 269 -18.82 -15.30 -10.33
C ARG A 269 -19.40 -14.23 -9.41
N ARG A 270 -20.73 -14.13 -9.30
CA ARG A 270 -21.39 -13.22 -8.32
C ARG A 270 -21.01 -13.55 -6.89
N ARG A 271 -20.97 -14.84 -6.53
CA ARG A 271 -20.57 -15.27 -5.19
C ARG A 271 -19.12 -14.96 -4.88
N LEU A 272 -18.20 -15.19 -5.82
CA LEU A 272 -16.80 -14.82 -5.66
C LEU A 272 -16.64 -13.30 -5.54
N LEU A 273 -17.38 -12.50 -6.32
CA LEU A 273 -17.37 -11.04 -6.20
C LEU A 273 -17.84 -10.60 -4.81
N ALA A 274 -18.97 -11.13 -4.33
CA ALA A 274 -19.50 -10.81 -3.00
C ALA A 274 -18.53 -11.22 -1.87
N GLN A 275 -17.80 -12.33 -2.05
CA GLN A 275 -16.73 -12.73 -1.15
C GLN A 275 -15.63 -11.69 -1.09
N LEU A 276 -15.09 -11.29 -2.24
CA LEU A 276 -14.01 -10.31 -2.34
C LEU A 276 -14.42 -8.97 -1.73
N GLU A 277 -15.63 -8.49 -2.03
CA GLU A 277 -16.20 -7.27 -1.44
C GLU A 277 -16.34 -7.36 0.08
N THR A 278 -16.64 -8.54 0.62
CA THR A 278 -16.77 -8.76 2.06
C THR A 278 -15.42 -8.71 2.78
N VAL A 279 -14.37 -9.27 2.17
CA VAL A 279 -13.04 -9.37 2.78
C VAL A 279 -12.13 -8.16 2.52
N ALA A 280 -12.45 -7.34 1.52
CA ALA A 280 -11.66 -6.16 1.12
C ALA A 280 -11.87 -4.91 2.03
N ASP A 281 -12.08 -5.09 3.33
CA ASP A 281 -12.14 -3.95 4.26
C ASP A 281 -10.72 -3.52 4.68
N PRO A 282 -10.29 -2.28 4.35
CA PRO A 282 -8.94 -1.82 4.65
C PRO A 282 -8.64 -1.78 6.16
N ARG A 283 -9.68 -1.67 7.01
CA ARG A 283 -9.51 -1.73 8.47
C ARG A 283 -9.18 -3.14 8.93
N ALA A 284 -9.85 -4.15 8.37
CA ALA A 284 -9.58 -5.54 8.69
C ALA A 284 -8.18 -5.94 8.22
N GLU A 285 -7.78 -5.54 7.02
CA GLU A 285 -6.40 -5.72 6.53
C GLU A 285 -5.38 -5.06 7.47
N ARG A 286 -5.61 -3.80 7.85
CA ARG A 286 -4.71 -3.08 8.75
C ARG A 286 -4.63 -3.74 10.13
N TYR A 287 -5.75 -4.23 10.68
CA TYR A 287 -5.75 -4.99 11.92
C TYR A 287 -4.79 -6.19 11.85
N TRP A 288 -4.85 -6.98 10.77
CA TRP A 288 -3.97 -8.15 10.60
C TRP A 288 -2.50 -7.75 10.42
N GLN A 289 -2.20 -6.66 9.73
CA GLN A 289 -0.84 -6.14 9.62
C GLN A 289 -0.29 -5.71 10.99
N LEU A 290 -1.07 -4.99 11.79
CA LEU A 290 -0.69 -4.58 13.14
C LEU A 290 -0.44 -5.79 14.03
N MET A 291 -1.29 -6.81 13.92
CA MET A 291 -1.11 -8.09 14.60
C MET A 291 0.21 -8.78 14.23
N CYS A 292 0.56 -8.83 12.95
CA CYS A 292 1.87 -9.35 12.52
C CYS A 292 3.03 -8.56 13.13
N ILE A 293 2.98 -7.22 13.06
CA ILE A 293 4.03 -6.36 13.61
C ILE A 293 4.21 -6.62 15.10
N ILE A 294 3.12 -6.59 15.87
CA ILE A 294 3.13 -6.79 17.33
C ILE A 294 3.76 -8.14 17.67
N ASN A 295 3.35 -9.20 16.99
CA ASN A 295 3.81 -10.57 17.24
C ASN A 295 5.18 -10.89 16.60
N GLY A 296 5.85 -9.90 15.96
CA GLY A 296 7.14 -10.10 15.31
C GLY A 296 7.10 -11.01 14.08
N MET A 297 5.93 -11.14 13.45
CA MET A 297 5.72 -11.94 12.24
C MET A 297 5.90 -11.07 10.99
N PRO A 298 6.34 -11.65 9.85
CA PRO A 298 6.39 -10.93 8.59
C PRO A 298 5.02 -10.35 8.21
N VAL A 299 4.99 -9.06 7.87
CA VAL A 299 3.77 -8.40 7.38
C VAL A 299 3.54 -8.81 5.94
N ARG A 300 2.35 -9.32 5.63
CA ARG A 300 1.96 -9.63 4.24
C ARG A 300 1.77 -8.31 3.47
N ALA A 301 2.27 -8.27 2.24
CA ALA A 301 2.04 -7.14 1.34
C ALA A 301 0.53 -6.98 1.10
N SER A 302 0.10 -5.73 0.92
CA SER A 302 -1.31 -5.47 0.58
C SER A 302 -1.63 -6.09 -0.76
N ILE A 303 -2.80 -6.73 -0.84
CA ILE A 303 -3.35 -7.31 -2.07
C ILE A 303 -4.52 -6.48 -2.61
N LYS A 304 -4.62 -5.22 -2.16
CA LYS A 304 -5.73 -4.32 -2.48
C LYS A 304 -5.86 -4.09 -3.99
N ALA A 305 -4.74 -3.80 -4.66
CA ALA A 305 -4.75 -3.50 -6.09
C ALA A 305 -5.19 -4.72 -6.91
N GLU A 306 -4.70 -5.91 -6.53
CA GLU A 306 -5.09 -7.17 -7.15
C GLU A 306 -6.58 -7.48 -6.90
N GLY A 307 -7.07 -7.21 -5.68
CA GLY A 307 -8.48 -7.37 -5.34
C GLY A 307 -9.38 -6.43 -6.15
N GLU A 308 -9.01 -5.15 -6.28
CA GLU A 308 -9.74 -4.16 -7.10
C GLU A 308 -9.77 -4.56 -8.58
N TRP A 309 -8.66 -5.06 -9.11
CA TRP A 309 -8.56 -5.59 -10.48
C TRP A 309 -9.50 -6.78 -10.65
N LEU A 310 -9.45 -7.78 -9.76
CA LEU A 310 -10.28 -8.99 -9.87
C LEU A 310 -11.77 -8.69 -9.73
N MET A 311 -12.15 -7.82 -8.79
CA MET A 311 -13.54 -7.38 -8.64
C MET A 311 -14.04 -6.64 -9.88
N THR A 312 -13.20 -5.81 -10.49
CA THR A 312 -13.53 -5.13 -11.77
C THR A 312 -13.70 -6.14 -12.89
N ALA A 313 -12.79 -7.12 -13.00
CA ALA A 313 -12.83 -8.15 -14.02
C ALA A 313 -14.05 -9.08 -13.91
N LEU A 314 -14.46 -9.42 -12.68
CA LEU A 314 -15.69 -10.18 -12.42
C LEU A 314 -16.95 -9.41 -12.82
N ARG A 315 -17.00 -8.09 -12.58
CA ARG A 315 -18.14 -7.25 -13.01
C ARG A 315 -18.21 -7.11 -14.53
N ALA A 316 -17.06 -6.96 -15.19
CA ALA A 316 -16.99 -6.87 -16.65
C ALA A 316 -17.25 -8.22 -17.34
N ASN A 317 -16.95 -9.34 -16.67
CA ASN A 317 -17.13 -10.69 -17.16
C ASN A 317 -18.05 -11.48 -16.22
N PRO A 318 -19.35 -11.13 -16.12
CA PRO A 318 -20.28 -11.73 -15.16
C PRO A 318 -20.53 -13.21 -15.45
N GLU A 319 -20.35 -13.64 -16.70
CA GLU A 319 -20.46 -15.03 -17.16
C GLU A 319 -19.34 -15.34 -18.18
N PRO A 320 -18.89 -16.60 -18.30
CA PRO A 320 -17.92 -17.00 -19.32
C PRO A 320 -18.39 -16.60 -20.73
N GLY A 321 -17.55 -15.88 -21.47
CA GLY A 321 -17.82 -15.48 -22.86
C GLY A 321 -18.84 -14.35 -23.04
N ALA A 322 -19.57 -13.92 -22.01
CA ALA A 322 -20.60 -12.88 -22.13
C ALA A 322 -20.04 -11.54 -22.64
N ARG A 323 -18.86 -11.14 -22.15
CA ARG A 323 -18.20 -9.90 -22.61
C ARG A 323 -17.75 -9.98 -24.06
N GLU A 324 -17.21 -11.12 -24.48
CA GLU A 324 -16.79 -11.36 -25.87
C GLU A 324 -18.00 -11.34 -26.81
N ALA A 325 -19.09 -12.00 -26.43
CA ALA A 325 -20.34 -12.02 -27.20
C ALA A 325 -20.96 -10.61 -27.31
N GLY A 326 -21.04 -9.86 -26.20
CA GLY A 326 -21.55 -8.48 -26.21
C GLY A 326 -20.67 -7.55 -27.05
N LEU A 327 -19.35 -7.70 -27.00
CA LEU A 327 -18.45 -6.93 -27.86
C LEU A 327 -18.65 -7.29 -29.34
N ALA A 328 -18.85 -8.58 -29.67
CA ALA A 328 -19.14 -8.98 -31.05
C ALA A 328 -20.43 -8.33 -31.59
N GLU A 329 -21.49 -8.25 -30.78
CA GLU A 329 -22.73 -7.54 -31.15
C GLU A 329 -22.52 -6.04 -31.35
N VAL A 330 -21.76 -5.39 -30.46
CA VAL A 330 -21.40 -3.98 -30.60
C VAL A 330 -20.62 -3.75 -31.90
N LEU A 331 -19.67 -4.61 -32.25
CA LEU A 331 -18.86 -4.46 -33.46
C LEU A 331 -19.69 -4.53 -34.76
N GLU A 332 -20.83 -5.23 -34.75
CA GLU A 332 -21.74 -5.32 -35.91
C GLU A 332 -22.86 -4.26 -35.91
N THR A 333 -23.08 -3.56 -34.80
CA THR A 333 -24.07 -2.47 -34.73
C THR A 333 -23.70 -1.36 -35.73
N PRO A 334 -24.61 -0.82 -36.55
CA PRO A 334 -24.25 0.20 -37.55
C PRO A 334 -23.51 1.42 -36.97
N ALA A 335 -22.65 2.02 -37.79
CA ALA A 335 -21.92 3.23 -37.43
C ALA A 335 -22.87 4.37 -37.02
N ALA A 336 -22.44 5.20 -36.07
CA ALA A 336 -23.20 6.36 -35.61
C ALA A 336 -23.35 7.43 -36.71
N LEU A 337 -22.37 7.47 -37.62
CA LEU A 337 -22.34 8.33 -38.80
C LEU A 337 -22.23 7.47 -40.06
N GLU A 338 -22.80 7.93 -41.17
CA GLU A 338 -22.59 7.30 -42.47
C GLU A 338 -21.08 7.25 -42.81
N PRO A 339 -20.57 6.17 -43.42
CA PRO A 339 -19.12 5.97 -43.60
C PRO A 339 -18.37 7.14 -44.25
N ALA A 340 -18.98 7.85 -45.21
CA ALA A 340 -18.39 9.02 -45.84
C ALA A 340 -18.31 10.23 -44.87
N ALA A 341 -19.36 10.45 -44.09
CA ALA A 341 -19.39 11.50 -43.07
C ALA A 341 -18.42 11.21 -41.91
N LEU A 342 -18.13 9.92 -41.65
CA LEU A 342 -17.22 9.50 -40.58
C LEU A 342 -15.77 9.95 -40.82
N LEU A 343 -15.27 9.85 -42.07
CA LEU A 343 -13.92 10.33 -42.41
C LEU A 343 -13.83 11.86 -42.37
N GLU A 344 -14.87 12.56 -42.83
CA GLU A 344 -14.95 14.02 -42.76
C GLU A 344 -14.99 14.51 -41.31
N ALA A 345 -15.76 13.83 -40.45
CA ALA A 345 -15.78 14.08 -39.02
C ALA A 345 -14.41 13.85 -38.38
N CYS A 346 -13.74 12.74 -38.73
CA CYS A 346 -12.40 12.42 -38.22
C CYS A 346 -11.37 13.50 -38.59
N ALA A 347 -11.37 13.95 -39.85
CA ALA A 347 -10.51 15.04 -40.30
C ALA A 347 -10.76 16.34 -39.51
N ARG A 348 -12.03 16.73 -39.35
CA ARG A 348 -12.39 17.94 -38.62
C ARG A 348 -11.98 17.90 -37.15
N VAL A 349 -12.23 16.79 -36.46
CA VAL A 349 -11.85 16.62 -35.05
C VAL A 349 -10.33 16.64 -34.89
N LEU A 350 -9.59 15.95 -35.77
CA LEU A 350 -8.12 15.98 -35.74
C LEU A 350 -7.56 17.39 -35.98
N ASP A 351 -8.17 18.18 -36.87
CA ASP A 351 -7.77 19.57 -37.12
C ASP A 351 -8.07 20.48 -35.91
N GLU A 352 -9.25 20.35 -35.28
CA GLU A 352 -9.61 21.11 -34.08
C GLU A 352 -8.71 20.78 -32.89
N VAL A 353 -8.45 19.49 -32.64
CA VAL A 353 -7.50 19.06 -31.60
C VAL A 353 -6.08 19.50 -31.96
N GLY A 354 -5.68 19.42 -33.23
CA GLY A 354 -4.39 19.92 -33.69
C GLY A 354 -4.19 21.42 -33.45
N ALA A 355 -5.26 22.21 -33.52
CA ALA A 355 -5.23 23.63 -33.17
C ALA A 355 -5.03 23.83 -31.65
N LEU A 356 -5.65 23.00 -30.80
CA LEU A 356 -5.40 23.00 -29.35
C LEU A 356 -3.95 22.63 -29.04
N VAL A 357 -3.43 21.55 -29.65
CA VAL A 357 -2.04 21.10 -29.49
C VAL A 357 -1.06 22.21 -29.87
N ALA A 358 -1.32 22.92 -30.98
CA ALA A 358 -0.49 24.03 -31.44
C ALA A 358 -0.53 25.25 -30.50
N ALA A 359 -1.61 25.42 -29.73
CA ALA A 359 -1.78 26.52 -28.78
C ALA A 359 -1.09 26.26 -27.42
N VAL A 360 -0.71 25.01 -27.11
CA VAL A 360 -0.01 24.68 -25.86
C VAL A 360 1.34 25.37 -25.80
N THR A 361 1.56 26.11 -24.73
CA THR A 361 2.84 26.78 -24.46
C THR A 361 3.78 25.91 -23.61
N PRO A 362 5.11 26.12 -23.67
CA PRO A 362 6.05 25.38 -22.82
C PRO A 362 5.77 25.50 -21.32
N ALA A 363 5.17 26.62 -20.88
CA ALA A 363 4.83 26.84 -19.48
C ALA A 363 3.69 25.93 -18.98
N GLN A 364 2.83 25.44 -19.88
CA GLN A 364 1.67 24.61 -19.55
C GLN A 364 1.97 23.11 -19.54
N MET A 365 3.15 22.68 -20.01
CA MET A 365 3.49 21.26 -20.16
C MET A 365 3.38 20.45 -18.86
N GLY A 366 3.61 21.10 -17.71
CA GLY A 366 3.51 20.48 -16.38
C GLY A 366 2.15 20.66 -15.70
N ASP A 367 1.18 21.32 -16.34
CA ASP A 367 -0.13 21.56 -15.74
C ASP A 367 -0.92 20.24 -15.60
N PRO A 368 -1.70 20.08 -14.52
CA PRO A 368 -2.54 18.90 -14.33
C PRO A 368 -3.67 18.87 -15.35
N THR A 369 -4.11 17.66 -15.71
CA THR A 369 -5.26 17.46 -16.60
C THR A 369 -6.44 16.82 -15.85
N PRO A 370 -7.65 16.80 -16.41
CA PRO A 370 -8.76 16.01 -15.86
C PRO A 370 -8.47 14.50 -15.78
N CYS A 371 -7.51 13.98 -16.56
CA CYS A 371 -6.93 12.65 -16.38
C CYS A 371 -5.93 12.70 -15.21
N ALA A 372 -6.32 12.19 -14.04
CA ALA A 372 -5.63 12.43 -12.77
C ALA A 372 -4.14 12.03 -12.76
N ASP A 373 -3.74 11.05 -13.57
CA ASP A 373 -2.36 10.56 -13.63
C ASP A 373 -1.50 11.28 -14.69
N TRP A 374 -2.06 12.21 -15.46
CA TRP A 374 -1.39 12.85 -16.59
C TRP A 374 -1.30 14.37 -16.43
N ASN A 375 -0.10 14.90 -16.66
CA ASN A 375 0.07 16.32 -16.99
C ASN A 375 -0.18 16.58 -18.48
N VAL A 376 -0.14 17.84 -18.90
CA VAL A 376 -0.37 18.23 -20.31
C VAL A 376 0.61 17.55 -21.27
N ARG A 377 1.90 17.39 -20.91
CA ARG A 377 2.86 16.68 -21.78
C ARG A 377 2.47 15.20 -21.94
N ASP A 378 2.08 14.53 -20.86
CA ASP A 378 1.65 13.13 -20.91
C ASP A 378 0.41 12.98 -21.79
N LEU A 379 -0.57 13.89 -21.65
CA LEU A 379 -1.78 13.91 -22.48
C LEU A 379 -1.47 14.17 -23.96
N LEU A 380 -0.56 15.09 -24.28
CA LEU A 380 -0.10 15.33 -25.66
C LEU A 380 0.59 14.09 -26.25
N ASN A 381 1.42 13.42 -25.45
CA ASN A 381 2.11 12.20 -25.85
C ASN A 381 1.08 11.11 -26.15
N HIS A 382 0.07 10.96 -25.30
CA HIS A 382 -1.03 10.02 -25.49
C HIS A 382 -1.85 10.32 -26.76
N LEU A 383 -2.26 11.57 -26.97
CA LEU A 383 -2.98 11.99 -28.19
C LEU A 383 -2.19 11.66 -29.47
N THR A 384 -0.86 11.81 -29.43
CA THR A 384 0.02 11.46 -30.54
C THR A 384 0.16 9.94 -30.70
N TYR A 385 0.36 9.23 -29.59
CA TYR A 385 0.44 7.77 -29.54
C TYR A 385 -0.81 7.10 -30.11
N GLU A 386 -2.02 7.55 -29.74
CA GLU A 386 -3.27 6.99 -30.24
C GLU A 386 -3.32 7.02 -31.77
N ASN A 387 -2.98 8.17 -32.37
CA ASN A 387 -2.90 8.30 -33.83
C ASN A 387 -1.89 7.33 -34.46
N LEU A 388 -0.69 7.18 -33.87
CA LEU A 388 0.32 6.23 -34.34
C LEU A 388 -0.15 4.77 -34.21
N MET A 389 -0.81 4.44 -33.10
CA MET A 389 -1.30 3.10 -32.82
C MET A 389 -2.40 2.67 -33.79
N TRP A 390 -3.40 3.53 -34.02
CA TRP A 390 -4.49 3.25 -34.96
C TRP A 390 -4.03 3.25 -36.42
N THR A 391 -3.10 4.14 -36.78
CA THR A 391 -2.41 4.10 -38.08
C THR A 391 -1.70 2.76 -38.28
N GLY A 392 -0.96 2.32 -37.27
CA GLY A 392 -0.21 1.08 -37.32
C GLY A 392 -1.11 -0.14 -37.51
N LEU A 393 -2.20 -0.20 -36.74
CA LEU A 393 -3.22 -1.24 -36.87
C LEU A 393 -3.85 -1.26 -38.27
N ALA A 394 -4.22 -0.10 -38.81
CA ALA A 394 -4.80 0.01 -40.14
C ALA A 394 -3.80 -0.43 -41.23
N GLN A 395 -2.51 -0.23 -41.03
CA GLN A 395 -1.46 -0.61 -41.98
C GLN A 395 -0.94 -2.04 -41.80
N GLY A 396 -1.35 -2.73 -40.73
CA GLY A 396 -0.85 -4.07 -40.39
C GLY A 396 0.61 -4.06 -39.91
N VAL A 397 1.08 -2.95 -39.35
CA VAL A 397 2.41 -2.84 -38.74
C VAL A 397 2.32 -2.96 -37.21
N PRO A 398 3.41 -3.37 -36.52
CA PRO A 398 3.41 -3.49 -35.06
C PRO A 398 2.98 -2.18 -34.36
N ARG A 399 2.31 -2.32 -33.21
CA ARG A 399 1.91 -1.19 -32.38
C ARG A 399 3.13 -0.40 -31.90
N ALA A 400 2.97 0.92 -31.84
CA ALA A 400 3.93 1.78 -31.16
C ALA A 400 4.02 1.39 -29.67
N ASP A 401 5.18 1.66 -29.07
CA ASP A 401 5.37 1.49 -27.62
C ASP A 401 4.61 2.59 -26.87
N PHE A 402 3.74 2.21 -25.94
CA PHE A 402 2.91 3.14 -25.18
C PHE A 402 3.75 4.08 -24.31
N ASP A 403 4.83 3.55 -23.71
CA ASP A 403 5.66 4.29 -22.74
C ASP A 403 6.74 5.17 -23.41
N ALA A 404 6.86 5.11 -24.74
CA ALA A 404 7.85 5.90 -25.46
C ALA A 404 7.47 7.39 -25.55
N ASP A 405 8.50 8.24 -25.68
CA ASP A 405 8.32 9.66 -26.02
C ASP A 405 8.09 9.81 -27.53
N HIS A 406 6.85 10.09 -27.90
CA HIS A 406 6.41 10.30 -29.28
C HIS A 406 6.41 11.78 -29.69
N LEU A 407 6.65 12.71 -28.75
CA LEU A 407 6.64 14.14 -29.00
C LEU A 407 8.02 14.66 -29.41
N GLY A 408 9.07 14.18 -28.72
CA GLY A 408 10.39 14.77 -28.81
C GLY A 408 10.39 16.26 -28.43
N ASP A 409 11.10 17.08 -29.21
CA ASP A 409 11.24 18.53 -29.02
C ASP A 409 10.16 19.35 -29.76
N ASP A 410 9.39 18.74 -30.66
CA ASP A 410 8.36 19.40 -31.48
C ASP A 410 7.03 18.65 -31.38
N HIS A 411 6.30 18.89 -30.29
CA HIS A 411 5.01 18.24 -30.03
C HIS A 411 3.97 18.53 -31.12
N VAL A 412 4.04 19.71 -31.76
CA VAL A 412 3.11 20.13 -32.81
C VAL A 412 3.38 19.37 -34.10
N GLY A 413 4.65 19.30 -34.52
CA GLY A 413 5.07 18.52 -35.68
C GLY A 413 4.78 17.04 -35.51
N ALA A 414 5.05 16.49 -34.33
CA ALA A 414 4.77 15.10 -33.99
C ALA A 414 3.29 14.75 -34.12
N PHE A 415 2.41 15.49 -33.45
CA PHE A 415 0.96 15.27 -33.53
C PHE A 415 0.45 15.43 -34.97
N ARG A 416 0.85 16.48 -35.68
CA ARG A 416 0.42 16.72 -37.08
C ARG A 416 0.84 15.57 -38.00
N ALA A 417 2.05 15.05 -37.85
CA ALA A 417 2.53 13.92 -38.64
C ALA A 417 1.73 12.65 -38.33
N ALA A 418 1.46 12.37 -37.06
CA ALA A 418 0.65 11.23 -36.63
C ALA A 418 -0.80 11.33 -37.16
N ALA A 419 -1.46 12.47 -36.98
CA ALA A 419 -2.82 12.73 -37.48
C ALA A 419 -2.93 12.60 -39.01
N ALA A 420 -1.96 13.13 -39.75
CA ALA A 420 -1.91 12.98 -41.21
C ALA A 420 -1.73 11.50 -41.62
N GLY A 421 -0.94 10.74 -40.87
CA GLY A 421 -0.80 9.29 -41.03
C GLY A 421 -2.12 8.55 -40.85
N THR A 422 -2.87 8.90 -39.79
CA THR A 422 -4.19 8.33 -39.50
C THR A 422 -5.16 8.56 -40.64
N LEU A 423 -5.30 9.81 -41.09
CA LEU A 423 -6.20 10.17 -42.20
C LEU A 423 -5.83 9.48 -43.51
N ALA A 424 -4.53 9.41 -43.82
CA ALA A 424 -4.05 8.70 -45.00
C ALA A 424 -4.35 7.21 -44.94
N ALA A 425 -4.18 6.57 -43.77
CA ALA A 425 -4.44 5.15 -43.58
C ALA A 425 -5.94 4.82 -43.67
N PHE A 426 -6.79 5.65 -43.06
CA PHE A 426 -8.25 5.49 -43.05
C PHE A 426 -8.90 5.83 -44.39
N GLY A 427 -8.32 6.76 -45.16
CA GLY A 427 -8.79 7.13 -46.49
C GLY A 427 -8.49 6.11 -47.60
N ARG A 428 -7.79 5.01 -47.31
CA ARG A 428 -7.48 3.98 -48.32
C ARG A 428 -8.77 3.29 -48.82
N PRO A 429 -8.89 3.00 -50.12
CA PRO A 429 -10.04 2.29 -50.66
C PRO A 429 -10.30 0.96 -49.92
N GLY A 430 -11.55 0.76 -49.48
CA GLY A 430 -11.96 -0.46 -48.79
C GLY A 430 -11.67 -0.49 -47.28
N MET A 431 -10.90 0.46 -46.73
CA MET A 431 -10.51 0.46 -45.31
C MET A 431 -11.73 0.34 -44.40
N LEU A 432 -12.74 1.20 -44.58
CA LEU A 432 -13.90 1.26 -43.70
C LEU A 432 -14.65 -0.08 -43.62
N THR A 433 -14.67 -0.86 -44.70
CA THR A 433 -15.40 -2.14 -44.77
C THR A 433 -14.54 -3.37 -44.47
N GLU A 434 -13.22 -3.25 -44.55
CA GLU A 434 -12.27 -4.32 -44.23
C GLU A 434 -12.29 -4.64 -42.73
N ARG A 435 -11.97 -5.88 -42.34
CA ARG A 435 -11.89 -6.28 -40.93
C ARG A 435 -10.46 -6.21 -40.40
N TYR A 436 -10.30 -5.59 -39.24
CA TYR A 436 -9.06 -5.46 -38.48
C TYR A 436 -9.24 -6.20 -37.15
N GLY A 437 -8.89 -7.48 -37.15
CA GLY A 437 -9.33 -8.41 -36.11
C GLY A 437 -10.85 -8.63 -36.20
N PRO A 438 -11.61 -8.58 -35.09
CA PRO A 438 -13.06 -8.75 -35.13
C PRO A 438 -13.79 -7.50 -35.66
N ALA A 439 -13.15 -6.33 -35.63
CA ALA A 439 -13.80 -5.04 -35.90
C ALA A 439 -13.73 -4.65 -37.39
N PRO A 440 -14.80 -4.12 -37.99
CA PRO A 440 -14.72 -3.45 -39.29
C PRO A 440 -13.96 -2.12 -39.18
N GLY A 441 -13.31 -1.68 -40.25
CA GLY A 441 -12.44 -0.50 -40.25
C GLY A 441 -13.13 0.80 -39.82
N TRP A 442 -14.42 0.97 -40.10
CA TRP A 442 -15.17 2.13 -39.61
C TRP A 442 -15.25 2.20 -38.07
N ARG A 443 -15.19 1.07 -37.35
CA ARG A 443 -15.09 1.08 -35.87
C ARG A 443 -13.76 1.61 -35.37
N LEU A 444 -12.67 1.43 -36.12
CA LEU A 444 -11.38 2.02 -35.77
C LEU A 444 -11.44 3.55 -35.90
N VAL A 445 -12.12 4.07 -36.92
CA VAL A 445 -12.31 5.52 -37.10
C VAL A 445 -13.15 6.11 -35.98
N GLU A 446 -14.26 5.45 -35.60
CA GLU A 446 -15.05 5.86 -34.44
C GLU A 446 -14.25 5.86 -33.14
N GLN A 447 -13.38 4.87 -32.94
CA GLN A 447 -12.54 4.81 -31.75
C GLN A 447 -11.58 6.02 -31.70
N VAL A 448 -10.86 6.31 -32.80
CA VAL A 448 -10.02 7.52 -32.89
C VAL A 448 -10.82 8.79 -32.63
N LEU A 449 -12.03 8.91 -33.19
CA LEU A 449 -12.91 10.05 -32.95
C LEU A 449 -13.23 10.22 -31.47
N ILE A 450 -13.56 9.13 -30.77
CA ILE A 450 -13.84 9.15 -29.33
C ILE A 450 -12.58 9.59 -28.56
N GLU A 451 -11.42 8.99 -28.83
CA GLU A 451 -10.16 9.36 -28.17
C GLU A 451 -9.86 10.85 -28.36
N MET A 452 -9.97 11.36 -29.59
CA MET A 452 -9.66 12.76 -29.90
C MET A 452 -10.68 13.73 -29.29
N LEU A 453 -11.98 13.40 -29.28
CA LEU A 453 -13.00 14.25 -28.65
C LEU A 453 -12.81 14.33 -27.13
N VAL A 454 -12.54 13.21 -26.48
CA VAL A 454 -12.42 13.13 -25.01
C VAL A 454 -11.11 13.74 -24.54
N HIS A 455 -9.99 13.33 -25.10
CA HIS A 455 -8.69 13.82 -24.69
C HIS A 455 -8.38 15.22 -25.24
N GLY A 456 -9.00 15.59 -26.38
CA GLY A 456 -9.07 17.00 -26.81
C GLY A 456 -9.83 17.86 -25.81
N TRP A 457 -10.94 17.38 -25.26
CA TRP A 457 -11.67 18.06 -24.19
C TRP A 457 -10.82 18.18 -22.92
N ASP A 458 -10.11 17.13 -22.54
CA ASP A 458 -9.19 17.15 -21.39
C ASP A 458 -8.11 18.23 -21.57
N LEU A 459 -7.55 18.35 -22.78
CA LEU A 459 -6.56 19.36 -23.13
C LEU A 459 -7.15 20.78 -23.13
N ALA A 460 -8.35 20.95 -23.69
CA ALA A 460 -9.04 22.24 -23.67
C ALA A 460 -9.29 22.72 -22.25
N ARG A 461 -9.72 21.82 -21.35
CA ARG A 461 -9.89 22.13 -19.92
C ARG A 461 -8.58 22.48 -19.24
N ALA A 462 -7.52 21.71 -19.44
CA ALA A 462 -6.22 21.96 -18.83
C ALA A 462 -5.61 23.31 -19.28
N THR A 463 -5.86 23.71 -20.52
CA THR A 463 -5.28 24.93 -21.13
C THR A 463 -6.18 26.16 -21.08
N GLY A 464 -7.43 26.02 -20.61
CA GLY A 464 -8.42 27.10 -20.55
C GLY A 464 -9.05 27.46 -21.89
N ALA A 465 -8.96 26.58 -22.90
CA ALA A 465 -9.60 26.75 -24.20
C ALA A 465 -11.10 26.35 -24.15
N PRO A 466 -11.92 26.78 -25.12
CA PRO A 466 -13.32 26.34 -25.22
C PRO A 466 -13.43 24.82 -25.38
N THR A 467 -14.36 24.19 -24.65
CA THR A 467 -14.59 22.74 -24.70
C THR A 467 -15.60 22.29 -25.76
N ASP A 468 -16.19 23.22 -26.52
CA ASP A 468 -17.20 22.96 -27.55
C ASP A 468 -16.60 22.38 -28.84
N LEU A 469 -15.87 21.27 -28.72
CA LEU A 469 -15.18 20.60 -29.82
C LEU A 469 -16.17 19.86 -30.70
N ALA A 470 -16.14 20.17 -32.00
CA ALA A 470 -16.96 19.58 -33.06
C ALA A 470 -18.37 19.16 -32.57
N PRO A 471 -19.24 20.11 -32.15
CA PRO A 471 -20.42 19.84 -31.34
C PRO A 471 -21.40 18.85 -31.96
N ASP A 472 -21.59 18.92 -33.28
CA ASP A 472 -22.44 17.99 -34.04
C ASP A 472 -21.88 16.57 -34.07
N VAL A 473 -20.55 16.40 -34.14
CA VAL A 473 -19.87 15.10 -34.10
C VAL A 473 -19.88 14.54 -32.68
N ALA A 474 -19.60 15.37 -31.67
CA ALA A 474 -19.69 14.96 -30.27
C ALA A 474 -21.12 14.51 -29.90
N GLU A 475 -22.14 15.19 -30.41
CA GLU A 475 -23.53 14.78 -30.24
C GLU A 475 -23.83 13.45 -30.95
N ALA A 476 -23.38 13.29 -32.20
CA ALA A 476 -23.57 12.08 -32.97
C ALA A 476 -22.82 10.86 -32.41
N MET A 477 -21.68 11.06 -31.75
CA MET A 477 -20.85 9.97 -31.20
C MET A 477 -21.33 9.47 -29.83
N LEU A 478 -22.14 10.23 -29.08
CA LEU A 478 -22.59 9.82 -27.75
C LEU A 478 -23.34 8.47 -27.72
N PRO A 479 -24.22 8.12 -28.68
CA PRO A 479 -24.81 6.79 -28.78
C PRO A 479 -23.76 5.67 -28.96
N ALA A 480 -22.74 5.87 -29.80
CA ALA A 480 -21.66 4.90 -29.98
C ALA A 480 -20.86 4.71 -28.70
N VAL A 481 -20.49 5.80 -28.01
CA VAL A 481 -19.80 5.76 -26.71
C VAL A 481 -20.61 4.95 -25.68
N ARG A 482 -21.94 5.14 -25.64
CA ARG A 482 -22.84 4.36 -24.77
C ARG A 482 -22.91 2.89 -25.15
N ALA A 483 -22.96 2.58 -26.44
CA ALA A 483 -22.98 1.20 -26.91
C ALA A 483 -21.67 0.46 -26.59
N ILE A 484 -20.52 1.13 -26.75
CA ILE A 484 -19.20 0.51 -26.58
C ILE A 484 -18.84 0.35 -25.10
N TYR A 485 -19.08 1.38 -24.28
CA TYR A 485 -18.60 1.42 -22.89
C TYR A 485 -19.72 1.36 -21.85
N GLY A 486 -20.99 1.32 -22.24
CA GLY A 486 -22.12 1.44 -21.32
C GLY A 486 -22.14 0.38 -20.22
N ASP A 487 -21.85 -0.86 -20.59
CA ASP A 487 -21.85 -2.00 -19.67
C ASP A 487 -20.54 -2.16 -18.88
N LEU A 488 -19.54 -1.29 -19.12
CA LEU A 488 -18.29 -1.37 -18.39
C LEU A 488 -18.46 -0.92 -16.93
N PRO A 489 -17.86 -1.65 -15.97
CA PRO A 489 -17.89 -1.26 -14.56
C PRO A 489 -17.18 0.08 -14.37
N ARG A 490 -17.79 0.95 -13.55
CA ARG A 490 -17.24 2.27 -13.19
C ARG A 490 -16.54 2.22 -11.83
N THR A 491 -15.48 1.45 -11.77
CA THR A 491 -14.74 1.12 -10.54
C THR A 491 -13.39 1.84 -10.50
N PRO A 492 -12.79 2.06 -9.31
CA PRO A 492 -11.48 2.72 -9.18
C PRO A 492 -10.32 2.07 -9.98
N GLY A 493 -10.43 0.79 -10.34
CA GLY A 493 -9.48 0.07 -11.21
C GLY A 493 -10.01 -0.27 -12.61
N GLY A 494 -11.13 0.31 -13.03
CA GLY A 494 -11.68 0.17 -14.38
C GLY A 494 -11.24 1.30 -15.31
N SER A 495 -11.50 1.16 -16.61
CA SER A 495 -11.07 2.13 -17.62
C SER A 495 -11.75 3.51 -17.49
N PHE A 496 -12.85 3.60 -16.74
CA PHE A 496 -13.61 4.84 -16.59
C PHE A 496 -14.09 5.08 -15.17
N ALA A 497 -13.95 6.33 -14.72
CA ALA A 497 -14.58 6.81 -13.49
C ALA A 497 -16.13 6.83 -13.60
N PRO A 498 -16.85 6.94 -12.47
CA PRO A 498 -18.30 7.10 -12.46
C PRO A 498 -18.76 8.26 -13.33
N ALA A 499 -19.80 8.05 -14.12
CA ALA A 499 -20.41 9.08 -14.95
C ALA A 499 -20.87 10.26 -14.09
N GLN A 500 -20.57 11.47 -14.55
CA GLN A 500 -20.94 12.72 -13.90
C GLN A 500 -22.24 13.27 -14.48
N THR A 501 -22.95 14.10 -13.69
CA THR A 501 -24.13 14.81 -14.20
C THR A 501 -23.66 16.07 -14.93
N PRO A 502 -24.02 16.26 -16.21
CA PRO A 502 -23.66 17.46 -16.95
C PRO A 502 -24.28 18.71 -16.32
N LEU A 503 -23.55 19.83 -16.33
CA LEU A 503 -24.07 21.13 -15.89
C LEU A 503 -25.18 21.63 -16.82
N PRO A 504 -26.12 22.47 -16.34
CA PRO A 504 -27.08 23.15 -17.21
C PRO A 504 -26.36 23.96 -18.30
N GLY A 505 -26.72 23.73 -19.57
CA GLY A 505 -26.06 24.37 -20.72
C GLY A 505 -24.78 23.67 -21.19
N ALA A 506 -24.44 22.50 -20.66
CA ALA A 506 -23.30 21.69 -21.12
C ALA A 506 -23.33 21.45 -22.63
N THR A 507 -22.19 21.70 -23.27
CA THR A 507 -21.97 21.42 -24.69
C THR A 507 -22.07 19.92 -24.98
N PRO A 508 -22.26 19.49 -26.24
CA PRO A 508 -22.21 18.07 -26.58
C PRO A 508 -20.92 17.37 -26.13
N ALA A 509 -19.78 18.02 -26.27
CA ALA A 509 -18.49 17.50 -25.80
C ALA A 509 -18.43 17.37 -24.27
N ASP A 510 -18.95 18.35 -23.51
CA ASP A 510 -19.05 18.24 -22.05
C ASP A 510 -19.92 17.04 -21.64
N ARG A 511 -21.04 16.78 -22.34
CA ARG A 511 -21.91 15.62 -22.06
C ARG A 511 -21.20 14.29 -22.32
N LEU A 512 -20.38 14.22 -23.36
CA LEU A 512 -19.58 13.05 -23.70
C LEU A 512 -18.49 12.82 -22.64
N ALA A 513 -17.71 13.85 -22.31
CA ALA A 513 -16.66 13.77 -21.30
C ALA A 513 -17.20 13.38 -19.91
N THR A 514 -18.30 14.02 -19.48
CA THR A 514 -18.95 13.71 -18.20
C THR A 514 -19.52 12.30 -18.15
N TYR A 515 -20.07 11.78 -19.26
CA TYR A 515 -20.49 10.38 -19.34
C TYR A 515 -19.33 9.41 -19.12
N LEU A 516 -18.13 9.77 -19.58
CA LEU A 516 -16.89 9.00 -19.38
C LEU A 516 -16.16 9.37 -18.07
N GLY A 517 -16.85 10.06 -17.16
CA GLY A 517 -16.41 10.28 -15.78
C GLY A 517 -15.55 11.53 -15.55
N ARG A 518 -15.44 12.43 -16.53
CA ARG A 518 -14.73 13.70 -16.34
C ARG A 518 -15.57 14.66 -15.51
N HIS A 519 -14.92 15.41 -14.62
CA HIS A 519 -15.58 16.45 -13.84
C HIS A 519 -15.64 17.77 -14.64
N PRO A 520 -16.84 18.34 -14.84
CA PRO A 520 -17.04 19.54 -15.63
C PRO A 520 -16.72 20.84 -14.88
#